data_AF-A0A268QUL7-F1
#
_entry.id   AF-A0A268QUL7-F1
#
_cell.length_a   1.000
_cell.length_b   1.000
_cell.length_c   1.000
_cell.angle_alpha   90.00
_cell.angle_beta   90.00
_cell.angle_gamma   90.00
#
_symmetry.space_group_name_H-M   'P 1'
#
loop_
_entity.id
_entity.type
_entity.pdbx_description
1 polymer ?
#
loop_
_entity_poly.entity_id
_entity_poly.type
_entity_poly.pdbx_seq_one_letter_code
_entity_poly.pdbx_strand_id
1 'polypeptide(L)' 'VPIEQIVQNLNGVNVVSSNSMQNASSIQVEYGFEKNMDEAEDELNDALADIELPEGANEPEVSRLSLNAFP' A
#
# COMPACT_ATOMS: atom_id res chain seq x y z
N VAL A 1 13.26 -6.83 1.66
CA VAL A 1 12.04 -7.46 2.24
C VAL A 1 10.91 -7.27 1.23
N PRO A 2 10.01 -8.24 1.01
CA PRO A 2 8.87 -8.01 0.11
C PRO A 2 8.02 -6.85 0.62
N ILE A 3 7.57 -5.97 -0.27
CA ILE A 3 6.78 -4.79 0.10
C ILE A 3 5.54 -5.24 0.87
N GLU A 4 4.88 -6.33 0.44
CA GLU A 4 3.70 -6.93 1.09
C GLU A 4 3.91 -7.19 2.57
N GLN A 5 5.10 -7.66 2.95
CA GLN A 5 5.41 -8.00 4.33
C GLN A 5 5.55 -6.74 5.20
N ILE A 6 6.02 -5.64 4.63
CA ILE A 6 6.11 -4.35 5.33
C ILE A 6 4.71 -3.83 5.58
N VAL A 7 3.87 -3.79 4.53
CA VAL A 7 2.49 -3.28 4.63
C VAL A 7 1.64 -4.14 5.56
N GLN A 8 1.82 -5.46 5.56
CA GLN A 8 1.06 -6.36 6.43
C GLN A 8 1.30 -6.10 7.93
N ASN A 9 2.42 -5.48 8.30
CA ASN A 9 2.74 -5.16 9.70
C ASN A 9 2.25 -3.76 10.13
N LEU A 10 1.64 -2.98 9.23
CA LEU A 10 1.09 -1.67 9.57
C LEU A 10 -0.17 -1.80 10.42
N ASN A 11 -0.42 -0.77 11.23
CA ASN A 11 -1.51 -0.81 12.20
C ASN A 11 -2.88 -0.75 11.51
N GLY A 12 -3.78 -1.65 11.90
CA GLY A 12 -5.15 -1.67 11.40
C GLY A 12 -5.31 -2.31 10.01
N VAL A 13 -4.24 -2.87 9.44
CA VAL A 13 -4.32 -3.67 8.21
C VAL A 13 -5.12 -4.95 8.48
N ASN A 14 -6.14 -5.17 7.67
CA ASN A 14 -7.01 -6.34 7.74
C ASN A 14 -6.64 -7.35 6.65
N VAL A 15 -6.50 -6.89 5.40
CA VAL A 15 -6.19 -7.73 4.25
C VAL A 15 -5.11 -7.08 3.39
N VAL A 16 -4.16 -7.89 2.91
CA VAL A 16 -3.18 -7.50 1.89
C VAL A 16 -3.35 -8.42 0.71
N SER A 17 -3.58 -7.84 -0.48
CA SER A 17 -3.67 -8.56 -1.75
C SER A 17 -2.62 -8.01 -2.70
N SER A 18 -1.79 -8.89 -3.27
CA SER A 18 -0.75 -8.52 -4.23
C SER A 18 -1.07 -9.14 -5.58
N ASN A 19 -0.96 -8.34 -6.64
CA ASN A 19 -1.10 -8.77 -8.01
C ASN A 19 0.15 -8.37 -8.80
N SER A 20 0.74 -9.34 -9.49
CA SER A 20 1.89 -9.12 -10.37
C SER A 20 1.46 -9.24 -11.82
N MET A 21 1.76 -8.21 -12.59
CA MET A 21 1.58 -8.12 -14.04
C MET A 21 2.93 -8.13 -14.73
N GLN A 22 2.96 -8.32 -16.05
CA GLN A 22 4.21 -8.42 -16.83
C GLN A 22 5.12 -7.18 -16.73
N ASN A 23 4.59 -6.04 -16.31
CA ASN A 23 5.30 -4.75 -16.27
C ASN A 23 4.93 -3.89 -15.05
N ALA A 24 4.14 -4.41 -14.11
CA ALA A 24 3.68 -3.67 -12.95
C ALA A 24 3.33 -4.64 -11.83
N SER A 25 3.47 -4.18 -10.59
CA SER A 25 2.95 -4.86 -9.42
C SER A 25 2.01 -3.90 -8.72
N SER A 26 0.86 -4.40 -8.28
CA SER A 26 -0.09 -3.63 -7.47
C SER A 26 -0.36 -4.36 -6.18
N ILE A 27 -0.41 -3.59 -5.09
CA ILE A 27 -0.75 -4.08 -3.76
C ILE A 27 -2.00 -3.31 -3.32
N GLN A 28 -3.04 -4.05 -2.97
CA GLN A 28 -4.25 -3.50 -2.38
C GLN A 28 -4.26 -3.85 -0.90
N VAL A 29 -4.35 -2.81 -0.07
CA VAL A 29 -4.40 -2.92 1.38
C VAL A 29 -5.79 -2.52 1.84
N GLU A 30 -6.47 -3.44 2.51
CA GLU A 30 -7.74 -3.20 3.18
C GLU A 30 -7.47 -2.97 4.66
N TYR A 31 -7.98 -1.86 5.17
CA TYR A 31 -7.91 -1.53 6.59
C TYR A 31 -9.24 -1.81 7.28
N GLY A 32 -9.20 -2.09 8.58
CA GLY A 32 -10.41 -2.19 9.40
C GLY A 32 -11.19 -0.88 9.45
N PHE A 33 -12.50 -0.97 9.72
CA PHE A 33 -13.42 0.18 9.74
C PHE A 33 -13.03 1.31 10.71
N GLU A 34 -12.25 1.00 11.74
CA GLU A 34 -11.84 1.94 12.77
C GLU A 34 -10.58 2.74 12.40
N LYS A 35 -9.86 2.33 11.33
CA LYS A 35 -8.63 3.00 10.92
C LYS A 35 -8.95 4.32 10.23
N ASN A 36 -8.26 5.38 10.63
CA ASN A 36 -8.25 6.63 9.89
C ASN A 36 -7.45 6.44 8.59
N MET A 37 -8.09 6.69 7.44
CA MET A 37 -7.47 6.48 6.14
C MET A 37 -6.43 7.54 5.77
N ASP A 38 -6.50 8.74 6.36
CA ASP A 38 -5.49 9.78 6.17
C ASP A 38 -4.20 9.34 6.90
N GLU A 39 -4.32 8.89 8.16
CA GLU A 39 -3.19 8.31 8.91
C GLU A 39 -2.64 7.03 8.26
N ALA A 40 -3.52 6.21 7.68
CA ALA A 40 -3.12 5.01 6.96
C ALA A 40 -2.30 5.33 5.71
N GLU A 41 -2.63 6.40 4.99
CA GLU A 41 -1.89 6.87 3.82
C GLU A 41 -0.50 7.40 4.23
N ASP A 42 -0.43 8.20 5.29
CA ASP A 42 0.84 8.71 5.84
C ASP A 42 1.75 7.55 6.28
N GLU A 43 1.24 6.59 7.07
CA GLU A 43 1.99 5.41 7.51
C GLU A 43 2.48 4.56 6.34
N LEU A 44 1.68 4.42 5.27
CA LEU A 44 2.07 3.69 4.07
C LEU A 44 3.23 4.39 3.37
N ASN A 45 3.11 5.71 3.16
CA ASN A 45 4.14 6.49 2.49
C ASN A 45 5.46 6.45 3.26
N ASP A 46 5.42 6.59 4.58
CA ASP A 46 6.60 6.50 5.44
C ASP A 46 7.25 5.11 5.34
N ALA A 47 6.46 4.04 5.42
CA ALA A 47 6.97 2.68 5.29
C ALA A 47 7.56 2.37 3.89
N LEU A 48 7.03 3.03 2.86
CA LEU A 48 7.51 2.93 1.48
C LEU A 48 8.69 3.88 1.19
N ALA A 49 8.96 4.87 2.03
CA ALA A 49 10.12 5.75 1.87
C ALA A 49 11.44 5.03 2.22
N ASP A 50 11.39 4.06 3.13
CA ASP A 50 12.56 3.34 3.64
C ASP A 50 12.88 2.03 2.87
N ILE A 51 12.14 1.72 1.80
CA ILE A 51 12.38 0.50 1.00
C ILE A 51 13.39 0.71 -0.11
N GLU A 52 14.33 -0.24 -0.20
CA GLU A 52 15.21 -0.38 -1.34
C GLU A 52 14.45 -1.05 -2.51
N LEU A 53 14.24 -0.28 -3.57
CA LEU A 53 13.63 -0.76 -4.81
C LEU A 53 14.70 -1.40 -5.71
N PRO A 54 14.34 -2.45 -6.49
CA PRO A 54 15.26 -3.02 -7.47
C PRO A 54 15.60 -2.02 -8.58
N GLU A 55 16.78 -2.16 -9.19
CA GLU A 55 17.20 -1.29 -10.30
C GLU A 55 16.17 -1.31 -11.44
N GLY A 56 15.76 -0.11 -11.88
CA GLY A 56 14.78 0.07 -12.95
C GLY A 56 13.31 0.06 -12.51
N ALA A 57 13.01 -0.12 -11.21
CA ALA A 57 11.69 0.15 -10.68
C ALA A 57 11.49 1.66 -10.46
N ASN A 58 10.30 2.15 -10.79
CA ASN A 58 9.89 3.51 -10.45
C ASN A 58 9.49 3.58 -8.98
N GLU A 59 9.47 4.80 -8.44
CA GLU A 59 8.96 5.08 -7.11
C GLU A 59 7.51 4.56 -6.97
N PRO A 60 7.16 3.94 -5.82
CA PRO A 60 5.82 3.48 -5.58
C PRO A 60 4.86 4.67 -5.49
N GLU A 61 3.67 4.52 -6.07
CA GLU A 61 2.60 5.51 -5.96
C GLU A 61 1.51 4.95 -5.04
N VAL A 62 1.13 5.75 -4.03
CA VAL A 62 0.04 5.43 -3.11
C VAL A 62 -1.20 6.18 -3.57
N SER A 63 -2.32 5.46 -3.67
CA SER A 63 -3.61 6.05 -4.02
C SER A 63 -4.70 5.50 -3.10
N ARG A 64 -5.46 6.41 -2.50
CA ARG A 64 -6.62 6.06 -1.68
C ARG A 64 -7.85 5.84 -2.55
N LEU A 65 -8.45 4.65 -2.47
CA LEU A 65 -9.76 4.38 -3.05
C LEU A 65 -10.85 4.55 -1.99
N SER A 66 -11.65 5.61 -2.10
CA SER A 66 -12.85 5.77 -1.28
C SER A 66 -14.06 5.19 -2.02
N LEU A 67 -14.92 4.44 -1.33
CA LEU A 67 -16.20 3.97 -1.88
C LEU A 67 -17.10 5.13 -2.33
N ASN A 68 -16.88 6.34 -1.79
CA ASN A 68 -17.57 7.56 -2.19
C ASN A 68 -16.95 8.27 -3.41
N ALA A 69 -15.81 7.78 -3.93
CA ALA A 69 -15.10 8.38 -5.07
C ALA A 69 -15.56 7.85 -6.44
N PHE A 70 -16.53 6.92 -6.47
CA PHE A 70 -17.19 6.50 -7.70
C PHE A 70 -18.37 7.44 -8.02
N PRO A 71 -18.47 8.00 -9.25
CA PRO A 71 -19.53 8.92 -9.66
C PRO A 71 -20.92 8.29 -9.76
#